data_AF-A0A1Y4AQ41-F1
#
_entry.id   AF-A0A1Y4AQ41-F1
#
_cell.length_a   1.000
_cell.length_b   1.000
_cell.length_c   1.000
_cell.angle_alpha   90.00
_cell.angle_beta   90.00
_cell.angle_gamma   90.00
#
_symmetry.space_group_name_H-M   'P 1'
#
loop_
_entity.id
_entity.type
_entity.pdbx_description
1 polymer ?
#
loop_
_entity_poly.entity_id
_entity_poly.type
_entity_poly.pdbx_seq_one_letter_code
_entity_poly.pdbx_strand_id
1 'polypeptide(L)'
;AQKKGQAALDKQNAPMIAGGITPRQTKFETNKEKLRQTIRAALSAATSFEDFSSLLLREGVAVKESRGRLSYLTPDRTKPITARKLGDDFDRTAVLAVLEQNAQRGVTVHSVPQPQTHAAGAAEKTEALSIKDQLRADRAAKTAPKEDGVQRLVDIEQKMAEGKGRGYERWAAMHNLKQMAATLNVYQEYGFTSPEQLEAAVDTAYQEMRQTSGELKTLETKLQGKKELQQQVLAYAKTKPARDGLKAQKSPKAREAYRQAHESDFIIADAAARYFKAHGITKLPARKALQDEIEQLVSKKSGLYNTYHEQKQRYAELQTVKRNIDQILRREEPRRRKEQSHER
;
A
#
# COMPACT_ATOMS: atom_id res chain seq x y z
N ALA A 1 2.62 13.65 27.67
CA ALA A 1 1.98 12.32 27.79
C ALA A 1 2.98 11.28 28.33
N GLN A 2 4.09 11.02 27.64
CA GLN A 2 5.06 9.98 28.04
C GLN A 2 5.70 10.22 29.42
N LYS A 3 6.22 11.42 29.72
CA LYS A 3 6.76 11.76 31.06
C LYS A 3 5.73 11.61 32.20
N LYS A 4 4.48 12.01 31.95
CA LYS A 4 3.39 11.94 32.94
C LYS A 4 2.90 10.50 33.17
N GLY A 5 2.88 9.68 32.12
CA GLY A 5 2.54 8.26 32.21
C GLY A 5 3.67 7.41 32.81
N GLN A 6 4.93 7.74 32.52
CA GLN A 6 6.09 7.12 33.19
C GLN A 6 6.06 7.39 34.69
N ALA A 7 5.84 8.65 35.11
CA ALA A 7 5.70 8.98 36.53
C ALA A 7 4.53 8.25 37.23
N ALA A 8 3.45 7.95 36.50
CA ALA A 8 2.33 7.16 37.03
C ALA A 8 2.67 5.66 37.15
N LEU A 9 3.37 5.10 36.15
CA LEU A 9 3.86 3.71 36.16
C LEU A 9 4.90 3.51 37.27
N ASP A 10 5.83 4.45 37.43
CA ASP A 10 6.85 4.41 38.47
C ASP A 10 6.21 4.47 39.87
N LYS A 11 5.16 5.28 40.04
CA LYS A 11 4.38 5.36 41.29
C LYS A 11 3.63 4.05 41.58
N GLN A 12 3.13 3.35 40.56
CA GLN A 12 2.49 2.04 40.72
C GLN A 12 3.49 0.91 40.99
N ASN A 13 4.69 0.99 40.42
CA ASN A 13 5.75 0.00 40.59
C ASN A 13 6.50 0.16 41.93
N ALA A 14 6.53 1.35 42.51
CA ALA A 14 7.21 1.65 43.78
C ALA A 14 6.86 0.68 44.94
N PRO A 15 5.59 0.36 45.24
CA PRO A 15 5.27 -0.61 46.29
C PRO A 15 5.67 -2.06 45.95
N MET A 16 5.68 -2.46 44.68
CA MET A 16 6.13 -3.80 44.26
C MET A 16 7.65 -3.95 44.42
N ILE A 17 8.41 -2.91 44.05
CA ILE A 17 9.86 -2.85 44.23
C ILE A 17 10.22 -2.85 45.72
N ALA A 18 9.47 -2.11 46.55
CA ALA A 18 9.64 -2.12 48.01
C ALA A 18 9.35 -3.50 48.64
N GLY A 19 8.48 -4.30 48.02
CA GLY A 19 8.20 -5.68 48.39
C GLY A 19 9.15 -6.73 47.78
N GLY A 20 10.22 -6.32 47.09
CA GLY A 20 11.19 -7.22 46.46
C GLY A 20 10.71 -7.93 45.19
N ILE A 21 9.58 -7.49 44.61
CA ILE A 21 8.99 -8.07 43.40
C ILE A 21 9.39 -7.23 42.19
N THR A 22 10.02 -7.84 41.19
CA THR A 22 10.40 -7.17 39.94
C THR A 22 9.15 -6.89 39.07
N PRO A 23 8.86 -5.61 38.74
CA PRO A 23 7.70 -5.28 37.90
C PRO A 23 7.87 -5.78 36.46
N ARG A 24 6.78 -6.29 35.87
CA ARG A 24 6.77 -6.77 34.47
C ARG A 24 6.96 -5.66 33.42
N GLN A 25 6.61 -4.41 33.75
CA GLN A 25 6.78 -3.26 32.86
C GLN A 25 7.44 -2.11 33.62
N THR A 26 8.64 -1.73 33.21
CA THR A 26 9.43 -0.64 33.80
C THR A 26 9.40 0.63 32.94
N LYS A 27 8.89 0.55 31.71
CA LYS A 27 8.82 1.67 30.77
C LYS A 27 7.38 1.88 30.30
N PHE A 28 6.89 3.10 30.44
CA PHE A 28 5.58 3.49 29.97
C PHE A 28 5.59 3.68 28.45
N GLU A 29 4.88 2.79 27.76
CA GLU A 29 4.68 2.88 26.32
C GLU A 29 3.34 3.55 26.01
N THR A 30 3.36 4.58 25.17
CA THR A 30 2.12 5.19 24.69
C THR A 30 1.47 4.29 23.64
N ASN A 31 0.14 4.27 23.52
CA ASN A 31 -0.57 3.49 22.49
C ASN A 31 -0.06 3.77 21.06
N LYS A 32 0.42 4.99 20.81
CA LYS A 32 1.06 5.34 19.53
C LYS A 32 2.43 4.69 19.37
N GLU A 33 3.21 4.61 20.44
CA GLU A 33 4.53 3.95 20.42
C GLU A 33 4.39 2.44 20.24
N LYS A 34 3.44 1.81 20.96
CA LYS A 34 3.11 0.40 20.77
C LYS A 34 2.73 0.13 19.31
N LEU A 35 1.86 0.96 18.73
CA LEU A 35 1.50 0.86 17.31
C LEU A 35 2.69 1.04 16.36
N ARG A 36 3.63 1.96 16.65
CA ARG A 36 4.86 2.11 15.85
C ARG A 36 5.72 0.85 15.90
N GLN A 37 5.87 0.24 17.07
CA GLN A 37 6.63 -1.00 17.22
C GLN A 37 5.97 -2.15 16.45
N THR A 38 4.66 -2.31 16.57
CA THR A 38 3.89 -3.31 15.80
C THR A 38 4.08 -3.11 14.29
N ILE A 39 4.03 -1.87 13.80
CA ILE A 39 4.26 -1.57 12.38
C ILE A 39 5.71 -1.89 11.96
N ARG A 40 6.71 -1.54 12.77
CA ARG A 40 8.12 -1.87 12.48
C ARG A 40 8.37 -3.37 12.45
N ALA A 41 7.77 -4.12 13.37
CA ALA A 41 7.87 -5.58 13.40
C ALA A 41 7.24 -6.20 12.15
N ALA A 42 6.03 -5.77 11.77
CA ALA A 42 5.39 -6.22 10.54
C ALA A 42 6.22 -5.87 9.29
N LEU A 43 6.78 -4.65 9.24
CA LEU A 43 7.68 -4.23 8.16
C LEU A 43 8.95 -5.07 8.08
N SER A 44 9.51 -5.55 9.19
CA SER A 44 10.72 -6.37 9.16
C SER A 44 10.54 -7.76 8.54
N ALA A 45 9.31 -8.28 8.56
CA ALA A 45 8.98 -9.62 8.06
C ALA A 45 8.23 -9.61 6.72
N ALA A 46 7.60 -8.50 6.35
CA ALA A 46 6.83 -8.39 5.12
C ALA A 46 7.71 -8.03 3.92
N THR A 47 7.47 -8.71 2.80
CA THR A 47 8.05 -8.41 1.48
C THR A 47 7.03 -7.80 0.52
N SER A 48 5.74 -7.81 0.89
CA SER A 48 4.66 -7.21 0.11
C SER A 48 3.69 -6.44 1.02
N PHE A 49 2.89 -5.56 0.41
CA PHE A 49 1.88 -4.81 1.16
C PHE A 49 0.75 -5.71 1.69
N GLU A 50 0.42 -6.78 0.96
CA GLU A 50 -0.58 -7.78 1.39
C GLU A 50 -0.09 -8.56 2.62
N ASP A 51 1.18 -8.95 2.63
CA ASP A 51 1.81 -9.61 3.79
C ASP A 51 1.89 -8.66 4.99
N PHE A 52 2.29 -7.42 4.75
CA PHE A 52 2.33 -6.37 5.77
C PHE A 52 0.96 -6.15 6.42
N SER A 53 -0.10 -6.03 5.61
CA SER A 53 -1.47 -5.88 6.12
C SER A 53 -1.93 -7.12 6.88
N SER A 54 -1.56 -8.31 6.43
CA SER A 54 -1.93 -9.58 7.08
C SER A 54 -1.24 -9.75 8.44
N LEU A 55 0.04 -9.38 8.54
CA LEU A 55 0.79 -9.40 9.79
C LEU A 55 0.20 -8.40 10.80
N LEU A 56 -0.16 -7.20 10.36
CA LEU A 56 -0.82 -6.22 11.24
C LEU A 56 -2.21 -6.67 11.69
N LEU A 57 -2.97 -7.34 10.82
CA LEU A 57 -4.29 -7.86 11.17
C LEU A 57 -4.22 -8.96 12.24
N ARG A 58 -3.16 -9.79 12.26
CA ARG A 58 -2.92 -10.79 13.32
C ARG A 58 -2.73 -10.13 14.70
N GLU A 59 -2.11 -8.96 14.70
CA GLU A 59 -1.93 -8.11 15.89
C GLU A 59 -3.17 -7.24 16.20
N GLY A 60 -4.29 -7.48 15.49
CA GLY A 60 -5.55 -6.73 15.64
C GLY A 60 -5.54 -5.33 15.05
N VAL A 61 -4.52 -4.97 14.27
CA VAL A 61 -4.36 -3.65 13.65
C VAL A 61 -4.81 -3.69 12.20
N ALA A 62 -5.90 -3.01 11.87
CA ALA A 62 -6.34 -2.88 10.48
C ALA A 62 -5.68 -1.67 9.78
N VAL A 63 -5.16 -1.89 8.58
CA VAL A 63 -4.57 -0.84 7.74
C VAL A 63 -5.59 -0.42 6.69
N LYS A 64 -5.81 0.89 6.55
CA LYS A 64 -6.67 1.46 5.52
C LYS A 64 -5.90 2.50 4.71
N GLU A 65 -5.98 2.38 3.39
CA GLU A 65 -5.51 3.41 2.47
C GLU A 65 -6.68 4.32 2.05
N SER A 66 -6.48 5.63 2.14
CA SER A 66 -7.41 6.61 1.59
C SER A 66 -6.66 7.84 1.11
N ARG A 67 -6.92 8.27 -0.14
CA ARG A 67 -6.30 9.45 -0.76
C ARG A 67 -4.77 9.44 -0.65
N GLY A 68 -4.15 8.27 -0.86
CA GLY A 68 -2.70 8.08 -0.79
C GLY A 68 -2.09 8.10 0.62
N ARG A 69 -2.90 8.01 1.68
CA ARG A 69 -2.44 8.01 3.07
C ARG A 69 -2.84 6.74 3.78
N LEU A 70 -1.90 6.17 4.53
CA LEU A 70 -2.16 5.06 5.43
C LEU A 70 -2.76 5.56 6.74
N SER A 71 -3.74 4.82 7.23
CA SER A 71 -4.32 4.98 8.56
C SER A 71 -4.45 3.62 9.22
N TYR A 72 -4.17 3.57 10.53
CA TYR A 72 -4.08 2.34 11.30
C TYR A 72 -5.14 2.33 12.40
N LEU A 73 -5.98 1.31 12.41
CA LEU A 73 -7.03 1.12 13.40
C LEU A 73 -6.61 0.03 14.38
N THR A 74 -6.33 0.42 15.62
CA THR A 74 -6.05 -0.48 16.74
C THR A 74 -7.36 -0.97 17.38
N PRO A 75 -7.41 -2.15 17.99
CA PRO A 75 -8.64 -2.71 18.56
C PRO A 75 -9.22 -1.84 19.68
N ASP A 76 -8.37 -1.11 20.41
CA ASP A 76 -8.76 -0.25 21.52
C ASP A 76 -9.38 1.10 21.09
N ARG A 77 -9.59 1.32 19.79
CA ARG A 77 -10.03 2.63 19.26
C ARG A 77 -11.08 2.47 18.16
N THR A 78 -12.06 3.36 18.18
CA THR A 78 -13.10 3.45 17.14
C THR A 78 -12.69 4.29 15.93
N LYS A 79 -11.67 5.15 16.06
CA LYS A 79 -11.16 6.02 15.00
C LYS A 79 -9.72 5.67 14.64
N PRO A 80 -9.39 5.56 13.33
CA PRO A 80 -8.05 5.20 12.90
C PRO A 80 -7.05 6.33 13.16
N ILE A 81 -5.80 5.96 13.42
CA ILE A 81 -4.66 6.85 13.57
C ILE A 81 -4.00 7.00 12.19
N THR A 82 -4.04 8.21 11.63
CA THR A 82 -3.34 8.51 10.38
C THR A 82 -1.83 8.38 10.57
N ALA A 83 -1.11 7.87 9.56
CA ALA A 83 0.35 7.77 9.53
C ALA A 83 1.09 9.03 10.01
N ARG A 84 0.63 10.23 9.59
CA ARG A 84 1.16 11.53 10.02
C ARG A 84 1.25 11.71 11.55
N LYS A 85 0.37 11.07 12.31
CA LYS A 85 0.35 11.14 13.79
C LYS A 85 1.32 10.15 14.44
N LEU A 86 1.89 9.23 13.66
CA LEU A 86 2.89 8.25 14.07
C LEU A 86 4.30 8.71 13.68
N GLY A 87 4.46 9.40 12.56
CA GLY A 87 5.75 9.88 12.06
C GLY A 87 5.88 9.58 10.57
N ASP A 88 6.87 10.15 9.91
CA ASP A 88 7.02 10.04 8.46
C ASP A 88 7.45 8.63 8.03
N ASP A 89 8.13 7.87 8.90
CA ASP A 89 8.52 6.47 8.67
C ASP A 89 7.32 5.51 8.47
N PHE A 90 6.12 5.97 8.82
CA PHE A 90 4.89 5.18 8.77
C PHE A 90 3.95 5.68 7.67
N ASP A 91 4.38 6.65 6.86
CA ASP A 91 3.63 7.07 5.69
C ASP A 91 3.65 6.01 4.60
N ARG A 92 2.79 6.18 3.59
CA ARG A 92 2.64 5.20 2.52
C ARG A 92 3.95 4.99 1.75
N THR A 93 4.68 6.07 1.50
CA THR A 93 5.90 6.03 0.69
C THR A 93 7.01 5.31 1.42
N ALA A 94 7.21 5.62 2.71
CA ALA A 94 8.19 4.96 3.56
C ALA A 94 7.88 3.47 3.74
N VAL A 95 6.62 3.12 3.98
CA VAL A 95 6.18 1.72 4.10
C VAL A 95 6.44 0.96 2.81
N LEU A 96 6.07 1.50 1.65
CA LEU A 96 6.28 0.82 0.37
C LEU A 96 7.77 0.66 0.02
N ALA A 97 8.59 1.68 0.28
CA ALA A 97 10.03 1.62 0.05
C ALA A 97 10.71 0.51 0.89
N VAL A 98 10.31 0.36 2.16
CA VAL A 98 10.83 -0.72 3.02
C VAL A 98 10.40 -2.09 2.50
N LEU A 99 9.15 -2.23 2.05
CA LEU A 99 8.65 -3.49 1.51
C LEU A 99 9.34 -3.88 0.21
N GLU A 100 9.59 -2.91 -0.67
CA GLU A 100 10.36 -3.11 -1.89
C GLU A 100 11.80 -3.54 -1.60
N GLN A 101 12.46 -2.88 -0.63
CA GLN A 101 13.80 -3.27 -0.19
C GLN A 101 13.81 -4.70 0.39
N ASN A 102 12.78 -5.09 1.15
CA ASN A 102 12.68 -6.44 1.69
C ASN A 102 12.42 -7.48 0.61
N ALA A 103 11.60 -7.16 -0.39
CA ALA A 103 11.40 -8.03 -1.56
C ALA A 103 12.73 -8.29 -2.29
N GLN A 104 13.53 -7.24 -2.49
CA GLN A 104 14.86 -7.36 -3.11
C GLN A 104 15.85 -8.17 -2.24
N ARG A 105 15.81 -8.01 -0.91
CA ARG A 105 16.62 -8.82 0.01
C ARG A 105 16.22 -10.29 -0.01
N GLY A 106 14.92 -10.60 -0.04
CA GLY A 106 14.42 -11.97 -0.18
C GLY A 106 14.90 -12.64 -1.48
N VAL A 107 14.99 -11.88 -2.57
CA VAL A 107 15.55 -12.36 -3.85
C VAL A 107 17.05 -12.67 -3.70
N THR A 108 17.83 -11.80 -3.05
CA THR A 108 19.29 -12.03 -2.86
C THR A 108 19.63 -13.20 -1.93
N VAL A 109 18.78 -13.54 -0.97
CA VAL A 109 18.99 -14.69 -0.05
C VAL A 109 18.64 -16.03 -0.72
N HIS A 110 17.77 -16.03 -1.74
CA HIS A 110 17.36 -17.24 -2.45
C HIS A 110 18.20 -17.56 -3.71
N SER A 111 19.06 -16.64 -4.16
CA SER A 111 19.83 -16.79 -5.41
C SER A 111 21.34 -17.02 -5.22
N VAL A 112 21.83 -17.28 -4.01
CA VAL A 112 23.26 -17.62 -3.78
C VAL A 112 23.41 -19.14 -3.59
N PRO A 113 24.10 -19.86 -4.49
CA PRO A 113 24.60 -21.20 -4.21
C PRO A 113 25.75 -21.08 -3.20
N GLN A 114 25.69 -21.90 -2.15
CA GLN A 114 26.76 -22.01 -1.15
C GLN A 114 28.06 -22.55 -1.78
N PRO A 115 29.22 -21.97 -1.43
CA PRO A 115 30.37 -22.80 -1.07
C PRO A 115 30.97 -22.44 0.29
N GLN A 116 31.72 -23.38 0.85
CA GLN A 116 32.25 -23.42 2.21
C GLN A 116 33.55 -22.61 2.38
N THR A 117 33.74 -22.10 3.61
CA THR A 117 34.97 -21.82 4.39
C THR A 117 36.22 -21.23 3.71
N HIS A 118 36.73 -20.10 4.21
CA HIS A 118 38.08 -19.93 4.82
C HIS A 118 38.23 -18.52 5.44
N ALA A 119 39.17 -18.39 6.35
CA ALA A 119 39.30 -17.35 7.37
C ALA A 119 39.99 -16.04 6.92
N ALA A 120 39.91 -15.06 7.83
CA ALA A 120 40.85 -13.97 8.11
C ALA A 120 40.87 -12.71 7.21
N GLY A 121 40.21 -11.65 7.74
CA GLY A 121 40.85 -10.40 8.14
C GLY A 121 41.43 -9.46 7.08
N ALA A 122 40.77 -8.31 6.88
CA ALA A 122 41.41 -6.98 6.87
C ALA A 122 40.32 -5.90 6.94
N ALA A 123 40.53 -4.95 7.83
CA ALA A 123 39.66 -3.82 8.08
C ALA A 123 39.73 -2.80 6.94
N GLU A 124 38.57 -2.29 6.51
CA GLU A 124 38.50 -1.02 5.78
C GLU A 124 37.46 -0.13 6.47
N LYS A 125 37.97 0.90 7.15
CA LYS A 125 37.19 1.97 7.77
C LYS A 125 36.51 2.78 6.66
N THR A 126 35.19 2.69 6.58
CA THR A 126 34.36 3.74 5.97
C THR A 126 33.53 4.38 7.06
N GLU A 127 33.77 5.67 7.27
CA GLU A 127 33.14 6.49 8.29
C GLU A 127 31.63 6.58 8.03
N ALA A 128 30.85 5.92 8.89
CA ALA A 128 29.41 6.04 8.88
C ALA A 128 29.02 7.48 9.28
N LEU A 129 28.64 8.29 8.28
CA LEU A 129 27.94 9.56 8.50
C LEU A 129 26.77 9.30 9.47
N SER A 130 26.71 10.08 10.55
CA SER A 130 25.69 9.93 11.58
C SER A 130 24.31 10.04 10.96
N ILE A 131 23.42 9.13 11.37
CA ILE A 131 22.01 9.06 10.94
C ILE A 131 21.30 10.43 11.04
N LYS A 132 21.75 11.31 11.94
CA LYS A 132 21.24 12.69 12.07
C LYS A 132 21.57 13.59 10.88
N ASP A 133 22.71 13.39 10.22
CA ASP A 133 23.15 14.18 9.07
C ASP A 133 22.48 13.68 7.78
N GLN A 134 22.29 12.36 7.66
CA GLN A 134 21.43 11.75 6.63
C GLN A 134 19.98 12.24 6.75
N LEU A 135 19.42 12.31 7.96
CA LEU A 135 18.08 12.83 8.21
C LEU A 135 17.93 14.34 7.95
N ARG A 136 19.03 15.12 8.01
CA ARG A 136 19.02 16.54 7.63
C ARG A 136 19.10 16.72 6.12
N ALA A 137 19.92 15.91 5.44
CA ALA A 137 19.97 15.85 3.98
C ALA A 137 18.62 15.38 3.39
N ASP A 138 17.98 14.36 3.98
CA ASP A 138 16.67 13.86 3.56
C ASP A 138 15.53 14.85 3.84
N ARG A 139 15.64 15.65 4.91
CA ARG A 139 14.71 16.75 5.17
C ARG A 139 14.86 17.86 4.12
N ALA A 140 16.09 18.20 3.75
CA ALA A 140 16.38 19.17 2.70
C ALA A 140 15.88 18.68 1.33
N ALA A 141 16.03 17.39 1.02
CA ALA A 141 15.51 16.74 -0.18
C ALA A 141 13.97 16.61 -0.20
N LYS A 142 13.30 16.43 0.95
CA LYS A 142 11.83 16.38 1.04
C LYS A 142 11.14 17.74 1.01
N THR A 143 11.84 18.81 1.42
CA THR A 143 11.36 20.19 1.29
C THR A 143 11.80 20.87 0.01
N ALA A 144 12.75 20.28 -0.71
CA ALA A 144 12.98 20.63 -2.10
C ALA A 144 11.73 20.27 -2.90
N PRO A 145 11.26 21.15 -3.81
CA PRO A 145 10.32 20.69 -4.83
C PRO A 145 10.95 19.46 -5.50
N LYS A 146 10.21 18.35 -5.65
CA LYS A 146 10.69 17.23 -6.47
C LYS A 146 11.07 17.81 -7.83
N GLU A 147 12.37 17.84 -8.14
CA GLU A 147 12.89 18.56 -9.31
C GLU A 147 12.61 17.83 -10.62
N ASP A 148 12.17 16.57 -10.60
CA ASP A 148 12.15 15.74 -11.81
C ASP A 148 10.80 15.63 -12.54
N GLY A 149 9.73 16.30 -12.07
CA GLY A 149 8.39 16.15 -12.70
C GLY A 149 7.61 17.45 -12.83
N VAL A 150 6.91 17.62 -13.96
CA VAL A 150 6.07 18.79 -14.22
C VAL A 150 4.93 18.86 -13.20
N GLN A 151 4.87 19.96 -12.48
CA GLN A 151 3.83 20.26 -11.51
C GLN A 151 2.83 21.25 -12.08
N ARG A 152 1.62 21.22 -11.53
CA ARG A 152 0.54 22.11 -11.94
C ARG A 152 0.83 23.58 -11.60
N LEU A 153 0.51 24.45 -12.54
CA LEU A 153 0.53 25.90 -12.35
C LEU A 153 -0.52 26.36 -11.31
N VAL A 154 -0.12 27.33 -10.50
CA VAL A 154 -0.93 27.98 -9.47
C VAL A 154 -1.75 29.11 -10.12
N ASP A 155 -3.05 29.08 -9.87
CA ASP A 155 -3.93 30.22 -10.14
C ASP A 155 -3.70 31.29 -9.07
N ILE A 156 -2.83 32.26 -9.37
CA ILE A 156 -2.40 33.30 -8.43
C ILE A 156 -3.59 34.18 -8.06
N GLU A 157 -4.41 34.59 -9.03
CA GLU A 157 -5.55 35.48 -8.80
C GLU A 157 -6.57 34.84 -7.86
N GLN A 158 -6.92 33.57 -8.10
CA GLN A 158 -7.79 32.81 -7.22
C GLN A 158 -7.20 32.68 -5.81
N LYS A 159 -5.89 32.38 -5.70
CA LYS A 159 -5.25 32.21 -4.39
C LYS A 159 -5.13 33.52 -3.61
N MET A 160 -4.97 34.65 -4.29
CA MET A 160 -5.02 35.97 -3.66
C MET A 160 -6.43 36.31 -3.18
N ALA A 161 -7.47 35.95 -3.94
CA ALA A 161 -8.87 36.09 -3.52
C ALA A 161 -9.21 35.23 -2.28
N GLU A 162 -8.54 34.08 -2.09
CA GLU A 162 -8.64 33.24 -0.88
C GLU A 162 -7.91 33.83 0.35
N GLY A 163 -7.36 35.05 0.27
CA GLY A 163 -6.69 35.75 1.37
C GLY A 163 -5.22 35.40 1.54
N LYS A 164 -4.55 34.87 0.50
CA LYS A 164 -3.08 34.72 0.52
C LYS A 164 -2.40 36.08 0.42
N GLY A 165 -1.29 36.24 1.15
CA GLY A 165 -0.52 37.49 1.18
C GLY A 165 0.51 37.60 0.06
N ARG A 166 1.09 38.81 -0.10
CA ARG A 166 2.11 39.15 -1.12
C ARG A 166 3.33 38.22 -1.15
N GLY A 167 3.68 37.60 -0.03
CA GLY A 167 4.76 36.61 0.02
C GLY A 167 4.44 35.34 -0.79
N TYR A 168 3.19 34.88 -0.73
CA TYR A 168 2.71 33.72 -1.49
C TYR A 168 2.64 34.03 -2.99
N GLU A 169 2.20 35.24 -3.34
CA GLU A 169 2.18 35.72 -4.73
C GLU A 169 3.56 35.64 -5.40
N ARG A 170 4.59 36.18 -4.74
CA ARG A 170 5.98 36.12 -5.24
C ARG A 170 6.48 34.68 -5.40
N TRP A 171 6.19 33.83 -4.42
CA TRP A 171 6.53 32.41 -4.51
C TRP A 171 5.81 31.73 -5.67
N ALA A 172 4.51 31.96 -5.82
CA ALA A 172 3.69 31.35 -6.86
C ALA A 172 4.08 31.83 -8.27
N ALA A 173 4.52 33.08 -8.41
CA ALA A 173 5.07 33.60 -9.66
C ALA A 173 6.35 32.85 -10.07
N MET A 174 7.32 32.71 -9.14
CA MET A 174 8.54 31.96 -9.40
C MET A 174 8.28 30.47 -9.65
N HIS A 175 7.38 29.86 -8.88
CA HIS A 175 6.94 28.48 -9.08
C HIS A 175 6.34 28.30 -10.47
N ASN A 176 5.40 29.16 -10.86
CA ASN A 176 4.76 29.08 -12.17
C ASN A 176 5.77 29.25 -13.30
N LEU A 177 6.71 30.20 -13.21
CA LEU A 177 7.72 30.39 -14.23
C LEU A 177 8.58 29.11 -14.42
N LYS A 178 9.03 28.50 -13.32
CA LYS A 178 9.77 27.22 -13.36
C LYS A 178 8.93 26.10 -13.99
N GLN A 179 7.68 25.99 -13.60
CA GLN A 179 6.79 24.93 -14.11
C GLN A 179 6.35 25.15 -15.56
N MET A 180 6.26 26.41 -16.03
CA MET A 180 6.03 26.73 -17.44
C MET A 180 7.21 26.24 -18.28
N ALA A 181 8.45 26.55 -17.86
CA ALA A 181 9.65 26.07 -18.55
C ALA A 181 9.72 24.53 -18.56
N ALA A 182 9.50 23.88 -17.43
CA ALA A 182 9.46 22.41 -17.36
C ALA A 182 8.35 21.80 -18.23
N THR A 183 7.17 22.43 -18.29
CA THR A 183 6.06 22.00 -19.14
C THR A 183 6.46 22.07 -20.62
N LEU A 184 7.08 23.17 -21.06
CA LEU A 184 7.51 23.34 -22.44
C LEU A 184 8.60 22.34 -22.84
N ASN A 185 9.54 22.04 -21.93
CA ASN A 185 10.55 21.01 -22.16
C ASN A 185 9.89 19.64 -22.39
N VAL A 186 9.03 19.20 -21.47
CA VAL A 186 8.32 17.92 -21.61
C VAL A 186 7.45 17.89 -22.87
N TYR A 187 6.78 19.00 -23.18
CA TYR A 187 5.95 19.12 -24.38
C TYR A 187 6.79 18.91 -25.67
N GLN A 188 8.00 19.46 -25.72
CA GLN A 188 8.96 19.26 -26.82
C GLN A 188 9.59 17.87 -26.83
N GLU A 189 9.93 17.32 -25.67
CA GLU A 189 10.51 15.96 -25.53
C GLU A 189 9.56 14.87 -26.02
N TYR A 190 8.26 15.03 -25.76
CA TYR A 190 7.22 14.16 -26.32
C TYR A 190 6.94 14.43 -27.81
N GLY A 191 7.59 15.44 -28.42
CA GLY A 191 7.46 15.77 -29.83
C GLY A 191 6.14 16.43 -30.21
N PHE A 192 5.41 17.01 -29.25
CA PHE A 192 4.15 17.69 -29.56
C PHE A 192 4.40 18.98 -30.32
N THR A 193 3.65 19.16 -31.40
CA THR A 193 3.69 20.35 -32.26
C THR A 193 2.38 21.14 -32.23
N SER A 194 1.32 20.58 -31.65
CA SER A 194 0.04 21.27 -31.46
C SER A 194 -0.73 20.76 -30.22
N PRO A 195 -1.59 21.59 -29.59
CA PRO A 195 -2.40 21.17 -28.45
C PRO A 195 -3.29 19.95 -28.74
N GLU A 196 -3.75 19.80 -29.98
CA GLU A 196 -4.56 18.66 -30.42
C GLU A 196 -3.79 17.34 -30.36
N GLN A 197 -2.49 17.35 -30.66
CA GLN A 197 -1.65 16.15 -30.52
C GLN A 197 -1.49 15.73 -29.06
N LEU A 198 -1.39 16.71 -28.15
CA LEU A 198 -1.35 16.44 -26.71
C LEU A 198 -2.71 15.91 -26.21
N GLU A 199 -3.82 16.47 -26.68
CA GLU A 199 -5.18 16.00 -26.35
C GLU A 199 -5.37 14.54 -26.78
N ALA A 200 -4.99 14.20 -28.02
CA ALA A 200 -5.04 12.83 -28.52
C ALA A 200 -4.14 11.86 -27.72
N ALA A 201 -2.95 12.31 -27.28
CA ALA A 201 -2.06 11.51 -26.45
C ALA A 201 -2.63 11.27 -25.04
N VAL A 202 -3.30 12.27 -24.44
CA VAL A 202 -4.01 12.14 -23.17
C VAL A 202 -5.14 11.13 -23.29
N ASP A 203 -5.95 11.21 -24.35
CA ASP A 203 -7.05 10.28 -24.60
C ASP A 203 -6.54 8.85 -24.79
N THR A 204 -5.47 8.68 -25.57
CA THR A 204 -4.82 7.37 -25.78
C THR A 204 -4.33 6.79 -24.45
N ALA A 205 -3.59 7.57 -23.66
CA ALA A 205 -3.10 7.13 -22.35
C ALA A 205 -4.25 6.78 -21.38
N TYR A 206 -5.37 7.50 -21.46
CA TYR A 206 -6.58 7.16 -20.69
C TYR A 206 -7.20 5.83 -21.12
N GLN A 207 -7.32 5.59 -22.43
CA GLN A 207 -7.90 4.34 -22.93
C GLN A 207 -7.03 3.13 -22.59
N GLU A 208 -5.71 3.23 -22.74
CA GLU A 208 -4.75 2.18 -22.35
C GLU A 208 -4.87 1.86 -20.85
N MET A 209 -4.82 2.89 -19.99
CA MET A 209 -4.99 2.74 -18.55
C MET A 209 -6.34 2.09 -18.19
N ARG A 210 -7.42 2.50 -18.85
CA ARG A 210 -8.77 1.97 -18.63
C ARG A 210 -8.87 0.51 -19.07
N GLN A 211 -8.26 0.15 -20.19
CA GLN A 211 -8.22 -1.22 -20.68
C GLN A 211 -7.48 -2.13 -19.69
N THR A 212 -6.27 -1.77 -19.29
CA THR A 212 -5.48 -2.55 -18.33
C THR A 212 -6.18 -2.64 -16.96
N SER A 213 -6.88 -1.59 -16.53
CA SER A 213 -7.74 -1.65 -15.33
C SER A 213 -8.89 -2.65 -15.49
N GLY A 214 -9.52 -2.72 -16.66
CA GLY A 214 -10.53 -3.73 -16.98
C GLY A 214 -9.98 -5.15 -16.92
N GLU A 215 -8.82 -5.39 -17.54
CA GLU A 215 -8.13 -6.68 -17.51
C GLU A 215 -7.78 -7.10 -16.08
N LEU A 216 -7.22 -6.19 -15.27
CA LEU A 216 -6.95 -6.42 -13.86
C LEU A 216 -8.21 -6.86 -13.11
N LYS A 217 -9.34 -6.18 -13.31
CA LYS A 217 -10.61 -6.54 -12.65
C LYS A 217 -11.09 -7.93 -13.04
N THR A 218 -10.98 -8.30 -14.32
CA THR A 218 -11.35 -9.65 -14.76
C THR A 218 -10.44 -10.72 -14.14
N LEU A 219 -9.14 -10.45 -14.04
CA LEU A 219 -8.16 -11.35 -13.46
C LEU A 219 -8.40 -11.50 -11.95
N GLU A 220 -8.66 -10.40 -11.24
CA GLU A 220 -9.00 -10.42 -9.82
C GLU A 220 -10.25 -11.25 -9.53
N THR A 221 -11.28 -11.12 -10.37
CA THR A 221 -12.52 -11.91 -10.24
C THR A 221 -12.23 -13.41 -10.44
N LYS A 222 -11.44 -13.76 -11.45
CA LYS A 222 -11.01 -15.16 -11.69
C LYS A 222 -10.20 -15.72 -10.53
N LEU A 223 -9.26 -14.94 -10.00
CA LEU A 223 -8.40 -15.32 -8.89
C LEU A 223 -9.20 -15.53 -7.61
N GLN A 224 -10.18 -14.66 -7.34
CA GLN A 224 -11.11 -14.81 -6.21
C GLN A 224 -11.90 -16.12 -6.32
N GLY A 225 -12.51 -16.40 -7.47
CA GLY A 225 -13.25 -17.66 -7.67
C GLY A 225 -12.38 -18.91 -7.52
N LYS A 226 -11.11 -18.86 -7.93
CA LYS A 226 -10.16 -19.97 -7.71
C LYS A 226 -9.74 -20.14 -6.26
N LYS A 227 -9.51 -19.04 -5.52
CA LYS A 227 -9.23 -19.09 -4.08
C LYS A 227 -10.42 -19.67 -3.30
N GLU A 228 -11.64 -19.28 -3.66
CA GLU A 228 -12.86 -19.86 -3.09
C GLU A 228 -12.98 -21.35 -3.39
N LEU A 229 -12.75 -21.75 -4.65
CA LEU A 229 -12.69 -23.17 -5.02
C LEU A 229 -11.64 -23.94 -4.22
N GLN A 230 -10.44 -23.37 -4.07
CA GLN A 230 -9.37 -23.98 -3.27
C GLN A 230 -9.80 -24.18 -1.82
N GLN A 231 -10.43 -23.17 -1.21
CA GLN A 231 -10.94 -23.26 0.14
C GLN A 231 -11.98 -24.37 0.29
N GLN A 232 -12.93 -24.47 -0.65
CA GLN A 232 -13.97 -25.52 -0.63
C GLN A 232 -13.39 -26.92 -0.85
N VAL A 233 -12.42 -27.07 -1.75
CA VAL A 233 -11.70 -28.34 -1.96
C VAL A 233 -10.95 -28.77 -0.69
N LEU A 234 -10.28 -27.83 -0.02
CA LEU A 234 -9.58 -28.10 1.24
C LEU A 234 -10.56 -28.46 2.36
N ALA A 235 -11.65 -27.71 2.51
CA ALA A 235 -12.70 -27.97 3.49
C ALA A 235 -13.31 -29.36 3.30
N TYR A 236 -13.75 -29.68 2.08
CA TYR A 236 -14.31 -30.99 1.75
C TYR A 236 -13.34 -32.13 2.04
N ALA A 237 -12.07 -31.96 1.68
CA ALA A 237 -11.11 -33.03 1.87
C ALA A 237 -10.64 -33.19 3.33
N LYS A 238 -10.71 -32.15 4.18
CA LYS A 238 -10.51 -32.27 5.63
C LYS A 238 -11.60 -33.14 6.28
N THR A 239 -12.81 -33.14 5.74
CA THR A 239 -13.93 -33.95 6.25
C THR A 239 -13.89 -35.41 5.79
N LYS A 240 -12.91 -35.80 4.96
CA LYS A 240 -12.78 -37.17 4.44
C LYS A 240 -12.73 -38.24 5.55
N PRO A 241 -11.96 -38.09 6.65
CA PRO A 241 -11.91 -39.09 7.71
C PRO A 241 -13.27 -39.34 8.37
N ALA A 242 -14.04 -38.29 8.69
CA ALA A 242 -15.38 -38.41 9.27
C ALA A 242 -16.34 -39.16 8.31
N ARG A 243 -16.30 -38.83 7.02
CA ARG A 243 -17.14 -39.50 6.01
C ARG A 243 -16.78 -40.97 5.82
N ASP A 244 -15.48 -41.29 5.79
CA ASP A 244 -15.01 -42.67 5.65
C ASP A 244 -15.34 -43.47 6.94
N GLY A 245 -15.23 -42.86 8.11
CA GLY A 245 -15.62 -43.46 9.39
C GLY A 245 -17.13 -43.75 9.48
N LEU A 246 -17.99 -42.89 8.94
CA LEU A 246 -19.43 -43.16 8.85
C LEU A 246 -19.75 -44.37 7.95
N LYS A 247 -19.01 -44.56 6.86
CA LYS A 247 -19.16 -45.74 5.98
C LYS A 247 -18.74 -47.03 6.65
N ALA A 248 -17.75 -46.98 7.56
CA ALA A 248 -17.30 -48.14 8.33
C ALA A 248 -18.33 -48.61 9.38
N GLN A 249 -19.28 -47.76 9.78
CA GLN A 249 -20.35 -48.14 10.71
C GLN A 249 -21.37 -49.06 10.04
N LYS A 250 -21.60 -50.24 10.65
CA LYS A 250 -22.50 -51.27 10.11
C LYS A 250 -23.93 -51.20 10.67
N SER A 251 -24.11 -50.71 11.89
CA SER A 251 -25.42 -50.61 12.55
C SER A 251 -26.07 -49.23 12.31
N PRO A 252 -27.39 -49.15 12.09
CA PRO A 252 -28.13 -47.88 11.98
C PRO A 252 -27.95 -46.97 13.21
N LYS A 253 -28.01 -47.55 14.41
CA LYS A 253 -27.83 -46.81 15.68
C LYS A 253 -26.42 -46.26 15.83
N ALA A 254 -25.41 -47.03 15.39
CA ALA A 254 -24.01 -46.59 15.40
C ALA A 254 -23.75 -45.47 14.37
N ARG A 255 -24.42 -45.51 13.21
CA ARG A 255 -24.36 -44.43 12.21
C ARG A 255 -24.97 -43.12 12.72
N GLU A 256 -26.09 -43.20 13.43
CA GLU A 256 -26.76 -42.04 14.03
C GLU A 256 -25.86 -41.36 15.07
N ALA A 257 -25.34 -42.13 16.03
CA ALA A 257 -24.43 -41.65 17.06
C ALA A 257 -23.14 -41.06 16.46
N TYR A 258 -22.60 -41.70 15.41
CA TYR A 258 -21.43 -41.21 14.70
C TYR A 258 -21.69 -39.89 13.96
N ARG A 259 -22.87 -39.73 13.34
CA ARG A 259 -23.26 -38.46 12.71
C ARG A 259 -23.36 -37.33 13.73
N GLN A 260 -23.94 -37.58 14.90
CA GLN A 260 -24.03 -36.59 15.98
C GLN A 260 -22.64 -36.21 16.50
N ALA A 261 -21.74 -37.18 16.67
CA ALA A 261 -20.37 -36.92 17.13
C ALA A 261 -19.51 -36.12 16.13
N HIS A 262 -19.83 -36.20 14.83
CA HIS A 262 -19.09 -35.53 13.75
C HIS A 262 -19.95 -34.52 12.97
N GLU A 263 -20.98 -33.96 13.61
CA GLU A 263 -21.99 -33.10 12.97
C GLU A 263 -21.35 -31.93 12.22
N SER A 264 -20.36 -31.26 12.83
CA SER A 264 -19.64 -30.15 12.23
C SER A 264 -18.95 -30.52 10.91
N ASP A 265 -18.32 -31.69 10.84
CA ASP A 265 -17.62 -32.15 9.65
C ASP A 265 -18.62 -32.46 8.53
N PHE A 266 -19.79 -33.01 8.86
CA PHE A 266 -20.85 -33.26 7.88
C PHE A 266 -21.47 -31.97 7.36
N ILE A 267 -21.66 -30.95 8.20
CA ILE A 267 -22.13 -29.62 7.77
C ILE A 267 -21.13 -28.99 6.80
N ILE A 268 -19.83 -29.04 7.10
CA ILE A 268 -18.78 -28.51 6.22
C ILE A 268 -18.74 -29.29 4.89
N ALA A 269 -18.84 -30.62 4.94
CA ALA A 269 -18.85 -31.46 3.75
C ALA A 269 -20.05 -31.18 2.84
N ASP A 270 -21.25 -31.02 3.43
CA ASP A 270 -22.47 -30.72 2.70
C ASP A 270 -22.43 -29.31 2.09
N ALA A 271 -21.96 -28.31 2.83
CA ALA A 271 -21.78 -26.95 2.32
C ALA A 271 -20.84 -26.92 1.09
N ALA A 272 -19.69 -27.60 1.16
CA ALA A 272 -18.76 -27.70 0.04
C ALA A 272 -19.37 -28.47 -1.15
N ALA A 273 -20.13 -29.56 -0.89
CA ALA A 273 -20.82 -30.30 -1.94
C ALA A 273 -21.88 -29.46 -2.66
N ARG A 274 -22.65 -28.65 -1.92
CA ARG A 274 -23.61 -27.69 -2.49
C ARG A 274 -22.90 -26.66 -3.36
N TYR A 275 -21.75 -26.14 -2.90
CA TYR A 275 -20.94 -25.21 -3.69
C TYR A 275 -20.50 -25.84 -5.02
N PHE A 276 -19.95 -27.07 -5.00
CA PHE A 276 -19.53 -27.76 -6.22
C PHE A 276 -20.69 -27.98 -7.19
N LYS A 277 -21.87 -28.37 -6.67
CA LYS A 277 -23.08 -28.54 -7.49
C LYS A 277 -23.53 -27.22 -8.12
N ALA A 278 -23.54 -26.13 -7.36
CA ALA A 278 -23.91 -24.80 -7.85
C ALA A 278 -22.96 -24.27 -8.93
N HIS A 279 -21.69 -24.67 -8.88
CA HIS A 279 -20.65 -24.26 -9.84
C HIS A 279 -20.43 -25.28 -10.97
N GLY A 280 -21.28 -26.32 -11.09
CA GLY A 280 -21.16 -27.34 -12.14
C GLY A 280 -19.91 -28.22 -12.04
N ILE A 281 -19.28 -28.27 -10.86
CA ILE A 281 -18.03 -29.01 -10.64
C ILE A 281 -18.38 -30.48 -10.37
N THR A 282 -18.23 -31.31 -11.39
CA THR A 282 -18.47 -32.76 -11.30
C THR A 282 -17.22 -33.54 -10.91
N LYS A 283 -16.03 -33.03 -11.25
CA LYS A 283 -14.72 -33.60 -10.89
C LYS A 283 -13.90 -32.55 -10.15
N LEU A 284 -13.42 -32.92 -8.95
CA LEU A 284 -12.58 -32.03 -8.16
C LEU A 284 -11.21 -31.86 -8.83
N PRO A 285 -10.71 -30.63 -8.97
CA PRO A 285 -9.40 -30.40 -9.53
C PRO A 285 -8.30 -30.96 -8.60
N ALA A 286 -7.19 -31.38 -9.19
CA ALA A 286 -6.00 -31.71 -8.42
C ALA A 286 -5.51 -30.47 -7.66
N ARG A 287 -5.27 -30.59 -6.36
CA ARG A 287 -4.88 -29.45 -5.51
C ARG A 287 -3.63 -28.73 -6.01
N LYS A 288 -2.63 -29.50 -6.49
CA LYS A 288 -1.39 -28.95 -7.04
C LYS A 288 -1.67 -28.12 -8.29
N ALA A 289 -2.46 -28.64 -9.23
CA ALA A 289 -2.85 -27.91 -10.44
C ALA A 289 -3.62 -26.62 -10.12
N LEU A 290 -4.54 -26.65 -9.14
CA LEU A 290 -5.27 -25.46 -8.71
C LEU A 290 -4.35 -24.41 -8.05
N GLN A 291 -3.39 -24.86 -7.24
CA GLN A 291 -2.37 -23.98 -6.65
C GLN A 291 -1.50 -23.33 -7.74
N ASP A 292 -1.00 -24.12 -8.68
CA ASP A 292 -0.14 -23.64 -9.77
C ASP A 292 -0.87 -22.60 -10.64
N GLU A 293 -2.16 -22.82 -10.90
CA GLU A 293 -2.97 -21.86 -11.65
C GLU A 293 -3.23 -20.56 -10.86
N ILE A 294 -3.41 -20.64 -9.54
CA ILE A 294 -3.51 -19.45 -8.68
C ILE A 294 -2.20 -18.67 -8.70
N GLU A 295 -1.05 -19.34 -8.58
CA GLU A 295 0.28 -18.71 -8.63
C GLU A 295 0.54 -18.03 -9.97
N GLN A 296 0.18 -18.69 -11.08
CA GLN A 296 0.25 -18.09 -12.42
C GLN A 296 -0.63 -16.84 -12.55
N LEU A 297 -1.85 -16.87 -12.01
CA LEU A 297 -2.72 -15.69 -12.01
C LEU A 297 -2.15 -14.56 -11.14
N VAL A 298 -1.59 -14.87 -9.97
CA VAL A 298 -0.94 -13.87 -9.11
C VAL A 298 0.24 -13.23 -9.84
N SER A 299 1.10 -14.01 -10.48
CA SER A 299 2.24 -13.48 -11.24
C SER A 299 1.79 -12.56 -12.39
N LYS A 300 0.77 -12.99 -13.17
CA LYS A 300 0.17 -12.17 -14.23
C LYS A 300 -0.44 -10.87 -13.68
N LYS A 301 -1.11 -10.93 -12.51
CA LYS A 301 -1.68 -9.76 -11.84
C LYS A 301 -0.59 -8.74 -11.50
N SER A 302 0.50 -9.20 -10.90
CA SER A 302 1.61 -8.34 -10.49
C SER A 302 2.26 -7.64 -11.69
N GLY A 303 2.47 -8.37 -12.79
CA GLY A 303 2.97 -7.78 -14.04
C GLY A 303 2.04 -6.70 -14.60
N LEU A 304 0.75 -7.01 -14.74
CA LEU A 304 -0.25 -6.05 -15.24
C LEU A 304 -0.42 -4.83 -14.32
N TYR A 305 -0.23 -5.01 -13.01
CA TYR A 305 -0.32 -3.90 -12.06
C TYR A 305 0.80 -2.88 -12.24
N ASN A 306 2.02 -3.34 -12.56
CA ASN A 306 3.14 -2.45 -12.87
C ASN A 306 2.86 -1.64 -14.14
N THR A 307 2.39 -2.29 -15.20
CA THR A 307 1.99 -1.62 -16.45
C THR A 307 0.89 -0.58 -16.20
N TYR A 308 -0.15 -0.93 -15.44
CA TYR A 308 -1.20 0.01 -15.05
C TYR A 308 -0.65 1.20 -14.25
N HIS A 309 0.34 0.96 -13.37
CA HIS A 309 0.94 2.03 -12.60
C HIS A 309 1.69 3.02 -13.49
N GLU A 310 2.50 2.54 -14.42
CA GLU A 310 3.22 3.35 -15.40
C GLU A 310 2.26 4.15 -16.29
N GLN A 311 1.24 3.51 -16.85
CA GLN A 311 0.20 4.16 -17.65
C GLN A 311 -0.52 5.26 -16.87
N LYS A 312 -0.81 5.02 -15.59
CA LYS A 312 -1.45 6.00 -14.71
C LYS A 312 -0.54 7.20 -14.44
N GLN A 313 0.76 6.99 -14.25
CA GLN A 313 1.72 8.09 -14.09
C GLN A 313 1.82 8.91 -15.38
N ARG A 314 1.95 8.24 -16.53
CA ARG A 314 1.99 8.89 -17.84
C ARG A 314 0.73 9.71 -18.12
N TYR A 315 -0.45 9.15 -17.86
CA TYR A 315 -1.71 9.87 -17.99
C TYR A 315 -1.76 11.12 -17.07
N ALA A 316 -1.32 10.99 -15.81
CA ALA A 316 -1.30 12.11 -14.88
C ALA A 316 -0.32 13.22 -15.28
N GLU A 317 0.85 12.85 -15.81
CA GLU A 317 1.83 13.79 -16.35
C GLU A 317 1.26 14.52 -17.57
N LEU A 318 0.78 13.80 -18.58
CA LEU A 318 0.20 14.40 -19.79
C LEU A 318 -0.99 15.30 -19.46
N GLN A 319 -1.84 14.92 -18.51
CA GLN A 319 -2.94 15.75 -18.05
C GLN A 319 -2.46 17.04 -17.35
N THR A 320 -1.33 16.96 -16.63
CA THR A 320 -0.71 18.13 -16.00
C THR A 320 -0.10 19.06 -17.06
N VAL A 321 0.60 18.50 -18.04
CA VAL A 321 1.15 19.24 -19.19
C VAL A 321 0.02 19.94 -19.95
N LYS A 322 -1.05 19.22 -20.29
CA LYS A 322 -2.23 19.78 -20.98
C LYS A 322 -2.79 20.99 -20.25
N ARG A 323 -3.05 20.83 -18.95
CA ARG A 323 -3.59 21.91 -18.14
C ARG A 323 -2.65 23.12 -18.07
N ASN A 324 -1.34 22.87 -17.99
CA ASN A 324 -0.35 23.95 -17.96
C ASN A 324 -0.29 24.69 -19.30
N ILE A 325 -0.24 23.96 -20.43
CA ILE A 325 -0.31 24.54 -21.78
C ILE A 325 -1.59 25.36 -21.97
N ASP A 326 -2.76 24.84 -21.57
CA ASP A 326 -4.03 25.57 -21.64
C ASP A 326 -3.97 26.89 -20.84
N GLN A 327 -3.29 26.90 -19.68
CA GLN A 327 -3.12 28.12 -18.89
C GLN A 327 -2.10 29.09 -19.46
N ILE A 328 -1.04 28.61 -20.11
CA ILE A 328 -0.05 29.43 -20.80
C ILE A 328 -0.70 30.15 -21.98
N LEU A 329 -1.38 29.40 -22.85
CA LEU A 329 -2.06 29.93 -24.04
C LEU A 329 -3.17 30.92 -23.67
N ARG A 330 -3.96 30.66 -22.61
CA ARG A 330 -4.98 31.60 -22.10
C ARG A 330 -4.42 32.90 -21.55
N ARG A 331 -3.15 32.95 -21.14
CA ARG A 331 -2.49 34.19 -20.69
C ARG A 331 -2.00 35.02 -21.88
N GLU A 332 -1.72 34.38 -23.00
CA GLU A 332 -1.24 35.02 -24.24
C GLU A 332 -2.39 35.60 -25.07
N GLU A 333 -3.62 35.10 -24.91
CA GLU A 333 -4.79 35.82 -25.44
C GLU A 333 -4.87 37.22 -24.82
N PRO A 334 -4.92 38.30 -25.64
CA PRO A 334 -4.97 39.65 -25.11
C PRO A 334 -6.22 39.76 -24.25
N ARG A 335 -6.00 39.82 -22.93
CA ARG A 335 -7.01 40.24 -21.97
C ARG A 335 -7.52 41.58 -22.48
N ARG A 336 -8.69 41.59 -23.13
CA ARG A 336 -9.46 42.81 -23.39
C ARG A 336 -9.64 43.44 -22.02
N ARG A 337 -8.73 44.36 -21.70
CA ARG A 337 -8.73 45.17 -20.49
C ARG A 337 -10.11 45.80 -20.51
N LYS A 338 -11.00 45.35 -19.62
CA LYS A 338 -12.19 46.14 -19.32
C LYS A 338 -11.62 47.43 -18.75
N GLU A 339 -11.48 48.42 -19.62
CA GLU A 339 -11.37 49.81 -19.24
C GLU A 339 -12.59 50.08 -18.37
N GLN A 340 -12.38 50.05 -17.05
CA GLN A 340 -13.28 50.72 -16.14
C GLN A 340 -13.07 52.20 -16.40
N SER A 341 -13.86 52.75 -17.31
CA SER A 341 -14.19 54.16 -17.34
C SER A 341 -14.71 54.54 -15.95
N HIS A 342 -13.83 55.08 -15.12
CA HIS A 342 -14.25 55.91 -14.00
C HIS A 342 -14.62 57.26 -14.59
N GLU A 343 -15.86 57.34 -15.03
CA GLU A 343 -16.56 58.61 -15.17
C GLU A 343 -17.26 58.87 -13.84
N ARG A 344 -16.63 59.72 -13.01
CA ARG A 344 -17.24 60.80 -12.21
C ARG A 344 -16.24 61.44 -11.27
#